data_AF-A0ABC8URU7-F1
#
_entry.id   AF-A0ABC8URU7-F1
#
_cell.length_a   1.000
_cell.length_b   1.000
_cell.length_c   1.000
_cell.angle_alpha   90.00
_cell.angle_beta   90.00
_cell.angle_gamma   90.00
#
_symmetry.space_group_name_H-M   'P 1'
#
loop_
_entity.id
_entity.type
_entity.pdbx_description
1 polymer ?
#
loop_
_entity_poly.entity_id
_entity_poly.type
_entity_poly.pdbx_seq_one_letter_code
_entity_poly.pdbx_strand_id
1 'polypeptide(L)'
;MGLSYVGFVGYSLAAQFLETEERVMIGCAGVCAEEKDLEEGMFRVKSVEEAVSILLAQSPEKLRELVKLAFYKPPKITPSCFLSNFIENYIISFGGESKGRNAAIVA
;
A
#
# COMPACT_ATOMS: atom_id res chain seq x y z
N MET A 1 12.76 13.63 -5.87
CA MET A 1 11.32 13.27 -5.94
C MET A 1 11.16 11.89 -5.33
N GLY A 2 10.32 11.72 -4.32
CA GLY A 2 10.06 10.43 -3.66
C GLY A 2 8.57 10.07 -3.70
N LEU A 3 8.27 8.82 -4.04
CA LEU A 3 6.90 8.29 -4.06
C LEU A 3 6.73 7.27 -2.94
N SER A 4 5.52 7.22 -2.36
CA SER A 4 5.16 6.26 -1.32
C SER A 4 6.19 6.29 -0.18
N TYR A 5 6.69 5.14 0.26
CA TYR A 5 7.68 5.03 1.34
C TYR A 5 8.96 5.83 1.09
N VAL A 6 9.47 5.86 -0.15
CA VAL A 6 10.67 6.65 -0.50
C VAL A 6 10.39 8.15 -0.36
N GLY A 7 9.13 8.57 -0.58
CA GLY A 7 8.66 9.90 -0.27
C GLY A 7 8.69 10.21 1.23
N PHE A 8 8.22 9.29 2.07
CA PHE A 8 8.28 9.42 3.53
C PHE A 8 9.73 9.52 4.03
N VAL A 9 10.63 8.66 3.55
CA VAL A 9 12.05 8.71 3.88
C VAL A 9 12.69 10.04 3.42
N GLY A 10 12.35 10.49 2.20
CA GLY A 10 12.80 11.78 1.68
C GLY A 10 12.33 12.96 2.54
N TYR A 11 11.08 12.93 3.04
CA TYR A 11 10.58 13.90 4.01
C TYR A 11 11.41 13.89 5.29
N SER A 12 11.65 12.71 5.87
CA SER A 12 12.41 12.56 7.11
C SER A 12 13.85 13.05 6.98
N LEU A 13 14.50 12.80 5.84
CA LEU A 13 15.85 13.30 5.55
C LEU A 13 15.87 14.83 5.45
N ALA A 14 14.93 15.42 4.70
CA ALA A 14 14.83 16.87 4.56
C ALA A 14 14.55 17.57 5.90
N ALA A 15 13.74 16.96 6.77
CA ALA A 15 13.45 17.49 8.11
C ALA A 15 14.68 17.47 9.04
N GLN A 16 15.60 16.52 8.86
CA GLN A 16 16.80 16.36 9.69
C GLN A 16 17.99 17.18 9.16
N PHE A 17 18.06 17.44 7.86
CA PHE A 17 19.20 18.06 7.18
C PHE A 17 18.77 19.27 6.33
N LEU A 18 18.20 20.27 7.01
CA LEU A 18 17.66 21.50 6.40
C LEU A 18 18.69 22.32 5.62
N GLU A 19 20.00 22.16 5.89
CA GLU A 19 21.07 22.94 5.26
C GLU A 19 21.61 22.33 3.95
N THR A 20 21.21 21.10 3.60
CA THR A 20 21.79 20.35 2.46
C THR A 20 20.80 20.06 1.33
N GLU A 21 19.50 20.06 1.60
CA GLU A 21 18.46 19.76 0.61
C GLU A 21 17.74 21.04 0.17
N GLU A 22 17.97 21.48 -1.08
CA GLU A 22 17.38 22.72 -1.59
C GLU A 22 15.86 22.59 -1.79
N ARG A 23 15.36 21.44 -2.28
CA ARG A 23 13.93 21.16 -2.55
C ARG A 23 13.63 19.66 -2.59
N VAL A 24 12.56 19.22 -1.92
CA VAL A 24 12.04 17.84 -2.02
C VAL A 24 10.62 17.83 -2.58
N MET A 25 10.37 16.95 -3.54
CA MET A 25 9.04 16.66 -4.08
C MET A 25 8.59 15.28 -3.59
N ILE A 26 7.40 15.20 -3.01
CA ILE A 26 6.87 14.00 -2.37
C ILE A 26 5.46 13.73 -2.90
N GLY A 27 5.16 12.47 -3.22
CA GLY A 27 3.83 12.04 -3.64
C GLY A 27 3.42 10.72 -2.98
N CYS A 28 2.13 10.57 -2.69
CA CYS A 28 1.54 9.32 -2.16
C CYS A 28 2.21 8.79 -0.87
N ALA A 29 2.84 9.65 -0.06
CA ALA A 29 3.70 9.23 1.06
C ALA A 29 3.02 9.29 2.44
N GLY A 30 1.80 9.81 2.54
CA GLY A 30 1.06 9.88 3.81
C GLY A 30 1.69 10.76 4.90
N VAL A 31 2.66 11.64 4.57
CA VAL A 31 3.42 12.42 5.55
C VAL A 31 2.59 13.43 6.36
N CYS A 32 1.42 13.82 5.84
CA CYS A 32 0.48 14.71 6.51
C CYS A 32 -0.82 14.01 6.93
N ALA A 33 -0.88 12.67 6.86
CA ALA A 33 -2.10 11.94 7.22
C ALA A 33 -2.19 11.78 8.74
N GLU A 34 -3.33 12.15 9.32
CA GLU A 34 -3.67 12.03 10.73
C GLU A 34 -4.86 11.06 10.93
N GLU A 35 -5.10 10.61 12.17
CA GLU A 35 -6.25 9.73 12.48
C GLU A 35 -7.60 10.37 12.10
N LYS A 36 -7.73 11.69 12.25
CA LYS A 36 -8.93 12.44 11.84
C LYS A 36 -9.21 12.34 10.34
N ASP A 37 -8.18 12.26 9.50
CA ASP A 37 -8.35 12.15 8.04
C ASP A 37 -8.98 10.81 7.68
N LEU A 38 -8.73 9.77 8.48
CA LEU A 38 -9.38 8.48 8.37
C LEU A 38 -10.86 8.58 8.76
N GLU A 39 -11.18 9.29 9.85
CA GLU A 39 -12.55 9.53 10.32
C GLU A 39 -13.37 10.38 9.33
N GLU A 40 -12.74 11.38 8.71
CA GLU A 40 -13.33 12.28 7.72
C GLU A 40 -13.49 11.63 6.33
N GLY A 41 -13.11 10.36 6.19
CA GLY A 41 -13.40 9.55 5.00
C GLY A 41 -12.40 9.72 3.86
N MET A 42 -11.18 10.20 4.16
CA MET A 42 -10.08 10.22 3.18
C MET A 42 -9.75 8.81 2.67
N PHE A 43 -9.97 7.80 3.51
CA PHE A 43 -9.88 6.40 3.13
C PHE A 43 -11.26 5.74 3.16
N ARG A 44 -11.50 4.80 2.23
CA ARG A 44 -12.75 4.02 2.16
C ARG A 44 -12.88 2.94 3.25
N VAL A 45 -11.90 2.85 4.14
CA VAL A 45 -11.78 1.84 5.21
C VAL A 45 -11.95 2.52 6.56
N LYS A 46 -12.53 1.81 7.53
CA LYS A 46 -12.94 2.38 8.82
C LYS A 46 -11.88 2.25 9.91
N SER A 47 -10.88 1.39 9.71
CA SER A 47 -9.78 1.22 10.66
C SER A 47 -8.50 0.76 9.97
N VAL A 48 -7.38 0.86 10.68
CA VAL A 48 -6.08 0.38 10.21
C VAL A 48 -6.11 -1.14 10.01
N GLU A 49 -6.75 -1.89 10.90
CA GLU A 49 -6.88 -3.34 10.82
C GLU A 49 -7.67 -3.75 9.57
N GLU A 50 -8.73 -3.02 9.24
CA GLU A 50 -9.48 -3.23 8.01
C GLU A 50 -8.60 -2.94 6.78
N ALA A 51 -7.85 -1.83 6.80
CA ALA A 51 -6.91 -1.48 5.73
C ALA A 51 -5.87 -2.59 5.52
N VAL A 52 -5.25 -3.08 6.60
CA VAL A 52 -4.27 -4.17 6.58
C VAL A 52 -4.90 -5.44 6.01
N SER A 53 -6.13 -5.77 6.39
CA SER A 53 -6.83 -6.97 5.88
C SER A 53 -7.06 -6.95 4.36
N ILE A 54 -7.19 -5.75 3.78
CA ILE A 54 -7.40 -5.55 2.35
C ILE A 54 -6.06 -5.47 1.60
N LEU A 55 -5.09 -4.72 2.14
CA LEU A 55 -3.74 -4.60 1.57
C LEU A 55 -2.99 -5.94 1.57
N LEU A 56 -3.16 -6.74 2.62
CA LEU A 56 -2.59 -8.08 2.77
C LEU A 56 -3.65 -9.16 2.53
N ALA A 57 -4.44 -9.00 1.48
CA ALA A 57 -5.56 -9.89 1.16
C ALA A 57 -5.16 -11.39 1.18
N GLN A 58 -5.76 -12.14 2.10
CA GLN A 58 -5.61 -13.60 2.22
C GLN A 58 -6.80 -14.36 1.61
N SER A 59 -7.81 -13.67 1.07
CA SER A 59 -8.97 -14.29 0.42
C SER A 59 -9.33 -13.60 -0.91
N PRO A 60 -9.98 -14.31 -1.85
CA PRO A 60 -10.44 -13.74 -3.12
C PRO A 60 -11.35 -12.53 -2.95
N GLU A 61 -12.14 -12.48 -1.88
CA GLU A 61 -13.04 -11.38 -1.56
C GLU A 61 -12.24 -10.12 -1.23
N LYS A 62 -11.25 -10.25 -0.32
CA LYS A 62 -10.37 -9.14 0.07
C LYS A 62 -9.48 -8.67 -1.07
N LEU A 63 -8.99 -9.60 -1.90
CA LEU A 63 -8.21 -9.22 -3.08
C LEU A 63 -9.07 -8.49 -4.12
N ARG A 64 -10.34 -8.87 -4.26
CA ARG A 64 -11.29 -8.14 -5.12
C ARG A 64 -11.59 -6.74 -4.58
N GLU A 65 -11.69 -6.57 -3.26
CA GLU A 65 -11.79 -5.25 -2.63
C GLU A 65 -10.54 -4.40 -2.95
N LEU A 66 -9.35 -4.97 -2.79
CA LEU A 66 -8.09 -4.30 -3.12
C LEU A 66 -8.04 -3.86 -4.58
N VAL A 67 -8.39 -4.73 -5.53
CA VAL A 67 -8.44 -4.39 -6.96
C VAL A 67 -9.42 -3.24 -7.24
N LYS A 68 -10.56 -3.18 -6.55
CA LYS A 68 -11.51 -2.07 -6.69
C LYS A 68 -10.98 -0.75 -6.13
N LEU A 69 -10.10 -0.80 -5.14
CA LEU A 69 -9.46 0.38 -4.56
C LEU A 69 -8.26 0.86 -5.41
N ALA A 70 -7.45 -0.07 -5.90
CA ALA A 70 -6.22 0.24 -6.63
C ALA A 70 -6.46 0.75 -8.06
N PHE A 71 -7.50 0.26 -8.74
CA PHE A 71 -7.76 0.63 -10.14
C PHE A 71 -8.87 1.68 -10.24
N TYR A 72 -8.61 2.77 -10.97
CA TYR A 72 -9.63 3.77 -11.32
C TYR A 72 -10.83 3.16 -12.08
N LYS A 73 -10.58 2.13 -12.90
CA LYS A 73 -11.59 1.35 -13.63
C LYS A 73 -11.34 -0.14 -13.40
N PRO A 74 -11.82 -0.72 -12.29
CA PRO A 74 -11.57 -2.12 -11.99
C PRO A 74 -12.34 -3.03 -12.96
N PRO A 75 -11.82 -4.24 -13.25
CA PRO A 75 -12.54 -5.22 -14.06
C PRO A 75 -13.88 -5.58 -13.42
N LYS A 76 -14.96 -5.61 -14.22
CA LYS A 76 -16.31 -5.92 -13.71
C LYS A 76 -16.48 -7.39 -13.32
N ILE A 77 -15.76 -8.28 -14.00
CA ILE A 77 -15.83 -9.72 -13.78
C ILE A 77 -14.39 -10.22 -13.63
N THR A 78 -14.07 -10.67 -12.44
CA THR A 78 -12.82 -11.39 -12.16
C THR A 78 -13.20 -12.73 -11.54
N PRO A 79 -12.92 -13.87 -12.19
CA PRO A 79 -13.18 -15.19 -11.63
C PRO A 79 -12.46 -15.38 -10.28
N SER A 80 -13.10 -16.05 -9.32
CA SER A 80 -12.49 -16.34 -8.02
C SER A 80 -11.24 -17.20 -8.15
N CYS A 81 -11.20 -18.14 -9.10
CA CYS A 81 -10.03 -18.98 -9.36
C CYS A 81 -8.78 -18.18 -9.72
N PHE A 82 -8.92 -17.07 -10.46
CA PHE A 82 -7.80 -16.20 -10.80
C PHE A 82 -7.24 -15.51 -9.56
N LEU A 83 -8.12 -15.03 -8.68
CA LEU A 83 -7.74 -14.36 -7.43
C LEU A 83 -7.11 -15.34 -6.43
N SER A 84 -7.68 -16.54 -6.28
CA SER A 84 -7.09 -17.60 -5.45
C SER A 84 -5.69 -17.97 -5.94
N ASN A 85 -5.52 -18.16 -7.26
CA ASN A 85 -4.23 -18.47 -7.85
C ASN A 85 -3.20 -17.37 -7.61
N PHE A 86 -3.61 -16.09 -7.68
CA PHE A 86 -2.73 -14.96 -7.34
C PHE A 86 -2.30 -14.99 -5.87
N ILE A 87 -3.23 -15.26 -4.95
CA ILE A 87 -2.93 -15.34 -3.52
C ILE A 87 -1.94 -16.49 -3.24
N GLU A 88 -2.19 -17.68 -3.77
CA GLU A 88 -1.37 -18.86 -3.52
C GLU A 88 0.05 -18.72 -4.11
N ASN A 89 0.16 -18.29 -5.37
CA ASN A 89 1.43 -18.28 -6.09
C ASN A 89 2.27 -17.00 -5.89
N TYR A 90 1.64 -15.86 -5.61
CA TYR A 90 2.36 -14.60 -5.47
C TYR A 90 2.40 -14.11 -4.03
N ILE A 91 1.26 -14.08 -3.32
CA ILE A 91 1.20 -13.48 -1.98
C ILE A 91 1.74 -14.45 -0.91
N ILE A 92 1.21 -15.67 -0.85
CA ILE A 92 1.61 -16.67 0.15
C ILE A 92 3.02 -17.19 -0.13
N SER A 93 3.38 -17.39 -1.40
CA SER A 93 4.75 -17.81 -1.76
C SER A 93 5.79 -16.74 -1.41
N PHE A 94 5.52 -15.44 -1.62
CA PHE A 94 6.39 -14.38 -1.08
C PHE A 94 6.40 -14.37 0.46
N GLY A 95 5.24 -14.56 1.10
CA GLY A 95 5.14 -14.63 2.56
C GLY A 95 5.92 -15.80 3.17
N GLY A 96 6.03 -16.91 2.45
CA GLY A 96 6.80 -18.10 2.82
C GLY A 96 8.31 -17.99 2.54
N GLU A 97 8.71 -17.29 1.48
CA GLU A 97 10.13 -17.04 1.15
C GLU A 97 10.75 -15.88 1.96
N SER A 98 9.93 -15.11 2.67
CA SER A 98 10.37 -13.98 3.54
C SER A 98 11.03 -14.41 4.85
N LYS A 99 11.32 -15.70 5.07
CA LYS A 99 12.35 -16.09 6.05
C LYS A 99 13.78 -15.89 5.54
N GLY A 100 13.96 -15.57 4.25
CA GLY A 100 15.28 -15.57 3.62
C GLY A 100 15.73 -14.25 2.99
N ARG A 101 14.87 -13.48 2.30
CA ARG A 101 15.35 -12.30 1.54
C ARG A 101 14.34 -11.16 1.51
N ASN A 102 14.87 -9.98 1.85
CA ASN A 102 14.22 -8.67 1.78
C ASN A 102 13.46 -8.48 0.46
N ALA A 103 12.16 -8.23 0.53
CA ALA A 103 11.41 -7.71 -0.60
C ALA A 103 10.43 -6.64 -0.09
N ALA A 104 10.99 -5.44 0.12
CA ALA A 104 10.26 -4.24 -0.26
C ALA A 104 10.09 -4.30 -1.77
N ILE A 105 8.85 -4.37 -2.26
CA ILE A 105 8.34 -3.79 -3.51
C ILE A 105 6.82 -3.96 -3.44
N VAL A 106 6.11 -2.89 -3.09
CA VAL A 106 4.76 -2.65 -3.57
C VAL A 106 4.86 -1.32 -4.29
N ALA A 107 4.89 -1.40 -5.62
CA ALA A 107 4.89 -0.26 -6.54
C ALA A 107 3.48 0.32 -6.66
#